data_AF-A0A143PTH0-F1
#
_entry.id   AF-A0A143PTH0-F1
#
_cell.length_a   1.000
_cell.length_b   1.000
_cell.length_c   1.000
_cell.angle_alpha   90.00
_cell.angle_beta   90.00
_cell.angle_gamma   90.00
#
_symmetry.space_group_name_H-M   'P 1'
#
loop_
_entity.id
_entity.type
_entity.pdbx_description
1 polymer ?
#
loop_
_entity_poly.entity_id
_entity_poly.type
_entity_poly.pdbx_seq_one_letter_code
_entity_poly.pdbx_strand_id
1 'polypeptide(L)'
;MAYPLTGVSPLQYQKQLRLQEARQFMLNQNLDAGSAAVHVGYESASQELGIGFVPFSPLGKGFLTGQIDQATTFDRDDFRNTVPRFSPENRAANQAFVAVLQGIAQRKQARPGQVALAWLLAQKPWIVPIPGTTKWHRLEENIGAADVELTSEDLADIDRAAASIPVHGARYPDALERLSNR
;
A
#
# COMPACT_ATOMS: atom_id res chain seq x y z
N MET A 1 -13.94 14.36 -38.40
CA MET A 1 -14.83 13.17 -38.30
C MET A 1 -15.43 13.15 -36.91
N ALA A 2 -16.74 13.34 -36.78
CA ALA A 2 -17.42 13.30 -35.49
C ALA A 2 -17.78 11.85 -35.16
N TYR A 3 -17.22 11.30 -34.07
CA TYR A 3 -17.66 10.02 -33.53
C TYR A 3 -19.02 10.22 -32.86
N PRO A 4 -20.06 9.42 -33.19
CA PRO A 4 -21.35 9.53 -32.52
C PRO A 4 -21.20 9.13 -31.04
N LEU A 5 -21.45 10.07 -30.14
CA LEU A 5 -21.38 9.91 -28.68
C LEU A 5 -22.58 9.16 -28.07
N THR A 6 -23.43 8.54 -28.89
CA THR A 6 -24.77 8.09 -28.49
C THR A 6 -24.79 6.85 -27.58
N GLY A 7 -23.63 6.31 -27.19
CA GLY A 7 -23.52 5.14 -26.30
C GLY A 7 -22.53 5.28 -25.15
N VAL A 8 -21.93 6.46 -24.95
CA VAL A 8 -20.85 6.65 -23.96
C VAL A 8 -21.30 7.62 -22.89
N SER A 9 -21.18 7.22 -21.61
CA SER A 9 -21.49 8.15 -20.51
C SER A 9 -20.51 9.32 -20.50
N PRO A 10 -20.89 10.49 -19.93
CA PRO A 10 -19.97 11.63 -19.80
C PRO A 10 -18.63 11.26 -19.16
N LEU A 11 -18.63 10.35 -18.17
CA LEU A 11 -17.43 9.85 -17.50
C LEU A 11 -16.54 9.03 -18.45
N GLN A 12 -17.13 8.14 -19.24
CA GLN A 12 -16.40 7.31 -20.20
C GLN A 12 -15.80 8.17 -21.32
N TYR A 13 -16.53 9.18 -21.79
CA TYR A 13 -16.01 10.13 -22.76
C TYR A 13 -14.84 10.95 -22.19
N GLN A 14 -14.95 11.43 -20.95
CA GLN A 14 -13.87 12.13 -20.27
C GLN A 14 -12.63 11.24 -20.09
N LYS A 15 -12.81 9.95 -19.77
CA LYS A 15 -11.71 8.98 -19.72
C LYS A 15 -11.02 8.84 -21.08
N GLN A 16 -11.79 8.77 -22.16
CA GLN A 16 -11.23 8.65 -23.50
C GLN A 16 -10.41 9.89 -23.90
N LEU A 17 -10.86 11.09 -23.54
CA LEU A 17 -10.11 12.34 -23.77
C LEU A 17 -8.77 12.35 -23.01
N ARG A 18 -8.79 12.01 -21.72
CA ARG A 18 -7.55 11.92 -20.91
C ARG A 18 -6.55 10.94 -21.50
N LEU A 19 -7.00 9.75 -21.93
CA LEU A 19 -6.13 8.75 -22.56
C LEU A 19 -5.52 9.24 -23.88
N GLN A 20 -6.30 9.97 -24.68
CA GLN A 20 -5.79 10.57 -25.91
C GLN A 20 -4.71 11.63 -25.62
N GLU A 21 -4.93 12.46 -24.61
CA GLU A 21 -3.99 13.50 -24.18
C GLU A 21 -2.72 12.91 -23.55
N ALA A 22 -2.83 11.90 -22.68
CA ALA A 22 -1.70 11.17 -22.12
C ALA A 22 -0.85 10.54 -23.22
N ARG A 23 -1.50 10.00 -24.26
CA ARG A 23 -0.80 9.50 -25.45
C ARG A 23 -0.04 10.59 -26.20
N GLN A 24 -0.59 11.80 -26.31
CA GLN A 24 0.14 12.93 -26.92
C GLN A 24 1.36 13.32 -26.10
N PHE A 25 1.26 13.33 -24.76
CA PHE A 25 2.40 13.57 -23.89
C PHE A 25 3.51 12.53 -24.08
N MET A 26 3.17 11.24 -24.13
CA MET A 26 4.15 10.18 -24.36
C MET A 26 4.84 10.29 -25.73
N LEU A 27 4.06 10.57 -26.79
CA LEU A 27 4.60 10.58 -28.16
C LEU A 27 5.36 11.87 -28.52
N ASN A 28 4.92 13.02 -28.02
CA ASN A 28 5.45 14.32 -28.46
C ASN A 28 6.43 14.93 -27.45
N GLN A 29 6.38 14.49 -26.19
CA GLN A 29 7.22 15.05 -25.12
C GLN A 29 8.10 13.99 -24.44
N ASN A 30 8.12 12.74 -24.95
CA ASN A 30 8.89 11.62 -24.40
C ASN A 30 8.66 11.37 -22.90
N LEU A 31 7.46 11.68 -22.40
CA LEU A 31 7.08 11.35 -21.03
C LEU A 31 6.87 9.83 -20.91
N ASP A 32 7.24 9.26 -19.77
CA ASP A 32 6.82 7.91 -19.41
C ASP A 32 5.31 7.87 -19.07
N ALA A 33 4.73 6.67 -19.07
CA ALA A 33 3.30 6.49 -18.81
C ALA A 33 2.85 7.02 -17.44
N GLY A 34 3.68 6.90 -16.40
CA GLY A 34 3.34 7.42 -15.07
C GLY A 34 3.28 8.94 -15.07
N SER A 35 4.29 9.59 -15.64
CA SER A 35 4.32 11.06 -15.75
C SER A 35 3.20 11.63 -16.63
N ALA A 36 2.84 10.94 -17.71
CA ALA A 36 1.71 11.31 -18.57
C ALA A 36 0.36 11.13 -17.87
N ALA A 37 0.19 10.05 -17.09
CA ALA A 37 -1.01 9.79 -16.29
C ALA A 37 -1.31 10.96 -15.34
N VAL A 38 -0.28 11.43 -14.64
CA VAL A 38 -0.37 12.55 -13.69
C VAL A 38 -0.78 13.85 -14.38
N HIS A 39 -0.24 14.14 -15.56
CA HIS A 39 -0.59 15.35 -16.31
C HIS A 39 -2.08 15.44 -16.68
N VAL A 40 -2.72 14.30 -16.96
CA VAL A 40 -4.14 14.26 -17.35
C VAL A 40 -5.08 14.03 -16.16
N GLY A 41 -4.55 14.09 -14.94
CA GLY A 41 -5.31 14.02 -13.70
C GLY A 41 -5.56 12.61 -13.16
N TYR A 42 -4.75 11.62 -13.56
CA TYR A 42 -4.69 10.34 -12.85
C TYR A 42 -3.62 10.39 -11.77
N GLU A 43 -3.92 9.82 -10.61
CA GLU A 43 -2.96 9.69 -9.50
C GLU A 43 -1.92 8.60 -9.78
N SER A 44 -2.19 7.70 -10.74
CA SER A 44 -1.25 6.65 -11.17
C SER A 44 -1.61 6.07 -12.54
N ALA A 45 -0.63 5.46 -13.22
CA ALA A 45 -0.87 4.69 -14.44
C ALA A 45 -1.84 3.51 -14.22
N SER A 46 -1.89 2.95 -13.00
CA SER A 46 -2.86 1.89 -12.66
C SER A 46 -4.30 2.41 -12.71
N GLN A 47 -4.55 3.60 -12.16
CA GLN A 47 -5.85 4.26 -12.24
C GLN A 47 -6.23 4.59 -13.69
N GLU A 48 -5.27 5.13 -14.47
CA GLU A 48 -5.47 5.45 -15.88
C GLU A 48 -5.94 4.23 -16.68
N LEU A 49 -5.18 3.14 -16.55
CA LEU A 49 -5.35 1.94 -17.35
C LEU A 49 -6.45 1.02 -16.78
N GLY A 50 -6.98 1.30 -15.59
CA GLY A 50 -7.94 0.43 -14.90
C GLY A 50 -7.30 -0.88 -14.44
N ILE A 51 -6.01 -0.85 -14.09
CA ILE A 51 -5.24 -2.00 -13.63
C ILE A 51 -5.30 -2.08 -12.10
N GLY A 52 -5.55 -3.27 -11.57
CA GLY A 52 -5.49 -3.54 -10.13
C GLY A 52 -4.06 -3.39 -9.58
N PHE A 53 -3.92 -2.81 -8.40
CA PHE A 53 -2.66 -2.68 -7.70
C PHE A 53 -2.56 -3.69 -6.55
N VAL A 54 -1.59 -4.60 -6.64
CA VAL A 54 -1.34 -5.63 -5.62
C VAL A 54 -0.10 -5.24 -4.80
N PRO A 55 -0.25 -4.68 -3.59
CA PRO A 55 0.90 -4.29 -2.78
C PRO A 55 1.67 -5.53 -2.30
N PHE A 56 2.97 -5.56 -2.59
CA PHE A 56 3.87 -6.60 -2.09
C PHE A 56 4.15 -6.42 -0.59
N SER A 57 4.06 -7.52 0.17
CA SER A 57 4.30 -7.54 1.62
C SER A 57 3.47 -6.50 2.39
N PRO A 58 2.12 -6.54 2.29
CA PRO A 58 1.23 -5.50 2.80
C PRO A 58 1.30 -5.32 4.32
N LEU A 59 1.67 -6.37 5.07
CA LEU A 59 1.83 -6.34 6.53
C LEU A 59 3.25 -5.98 7.00
N GLY A 60 4.09 -5.44 6.11
CA GLY A 60 5.47 -5.08 6.46
C GLY A 60 6.28 -6.27 6.97
N LYS A 61 6.17 -7.43 6.32
CA LYS A 61 6.85 -8.68 6.73
C LYS A 61 6.46 -9.14 8.15
N GLY A 62 5.20 -8.88 8.52
CA GLY A 62 4.62 -9.21 9.81
C GLY A 62 4.76 -8.10 10.86
N PHE A 63 5.54 -7.04 10.61
CA PHE A 63 5.77 -5.98 11.59
C PHE A 63 4.47 -5.26 11.99
N LEU A 64 3.60 -4.97 11.02
CA LEU A 64 2.34 -4.25 11.27
C LEU A 64 1.29 -5.07 12.04
N THR A 65 1.56 -6.35 12.30
CA THR A 65 0.68 -7.20 13.13
C THR A 65 0.84 -6.91 14.63
N GLY A 66 1.88 -6.18 15.02
CA GLY A 66 2.23 -5.93 16.43
C GLY A 66 2.78 -7.15 17.18
N GLN A 67 3.12 -8.23 16.47
CA GLN A 67 3.74 -9.44 17.05
C GLN A 67 5.27 -9.38 17.07
N ILE A 68 5.87 -8.35 16.47
CA ILE A 68 7.31 -8.14 16.42
C ILE A 68 7.59 -6.87 17.20
N ASP A 69 8.35 -6.99 18.27
CA ASP A 69 8.79 -5.89 19.14
C ASP A 69 10.32 -5.74 19.14
N GLN A 70 10.84 -4.88 20.02
CA GLN A 70 12.28 -4.66 20.16
C GLN A 70 13.04 -5.93 20.60
N ALA A 71 12.44 -6.77 21.45
CA ALA A 71 13.06 -7.96 22.03
C ALA A 71 12.97 -9.21 21.13
N THR A 72 12.12 -9.15 20.09
CA THR A 72 11.91 -10.27 19.17
C THR A 72 13.21 -10.70 18.52
N THR A 73 13.51 -11.99 18.63
CA THR A 73 14.60 -12.65 17.91
C THR A 73 14.04 -13.46 16.74
N PHE A 74 14.84 -13.65 15.71
CA PHE A 74 14.49 -14.50 14.57
C PHE A 74 15.43 -15.68 14.50
N ASP A 75 14.97 -16.77 13.88
CA ASP A 75 15.84 -17.90 13.55
C ASP A 75 17.02 -17.41 12.70
N ARG A 76 18.18 -18.07 12.83
CA ARG A 76 19.43 -17.66 12.17
C ARG A 76 19.26 -17.38 10.67
N ASP A 77 18.50 -18.23 10.00
CA ASP A 77 18.35 -18.21 8.54
C ASP A 77 17.14 -17.35 8.09
N ASP A 78 16.47 -16.64 9.01
CA ASP A 78 15.38 -15.73 8.67
C ASP A 78 15.92 -14.48 7.96
N PHE A 79 15.36 -14.18 6.78
CA PHE A 79 15.80 -13.05 5.96
C PHE A 79 15.66 -11.70 6.68
N ARG A 80 14.75 -11.57 7.67
CA ARG A 80 14.57 -10.34 8.47
C ARG A 80 15.84 -9.97 9.23
N ASN A 81 16.73 -10.92 9.54
CA ASN A 81 18.04 -10.63 10.13
C ASN A 81 18.92 -9.72 9.24
N THR A 82 18.68 -9.72 7.92
CA THR A 82 19.45 -8.92 6.97
C THR A 82 18.78 -7.60 6.60
N VAL A 83 17.50 -7.42 6.96
CA VAL A 83 16.72 -6.24 6.58
C VAL A 83 16.95 -5.12 7.61
N PRO A 84 17.48 -3.95 7.22
CA PRO A 84 17.83 -2.90 8.19
C PRO A 84 16.66 -2.47 9.08
N ARG A 85 15.44 -2.44 8.54
CA ARG A 85 14.20 -2.12 9.29
C ARG A 85 13.94 -3.02 10.51
N PHE A 86 14.54 -4.20 10.54
CA PHE A 86 14.39 -5.17 11.63
C PHE A 86 15.56 -5.16 12.62
N SER A 87 16.48 -4.20 12.58
CA SER A 87 17.42 -4.02 13.70
C SER A 87 16.64 -3.66 14.99
N PRO A 88 17.11 -4.04 16.19
CA PRO A 88 16.42 -3.71 17.44
C PRO A 88 16.09 -2.21 17.58
N GLU A 89 17.02 -1.34 17.19
CA GLU A 89 16.87 0.12 17.26
C GLU A 89 15.78 0.62 16.30
N ASN A 90 15.78 0.10 15.05
CA ASN A 90 14.80 0.48 14.05
C ASN A 90 13.41 -0.07 14.37
N ARG A 91 13.31 -1.28 14.95
CA ARG A 91 12.03 -1.81 15.46
C ARG A 91 11.46 -0.94 16.56
N ALA A 92 12.29 -0.54 17.52
CA ALA A 92 11.88 0.36 18.60
C ALA A 92 11.38 1.71 18.07
N ALA A 93 12.10 2.32 17.13
CA ALA A 93 11.71 3.60 16.53
C ALA A 93 10.41 3.49 15.73
N ASN A 94 10.24 2.41 14.97
CA ASN A 94 9.04 2.18 14.15
C ASN A 94 7.82 1.69 14.95
N GLN A 95 8.00 1.30 16.23
CA GLN A 95 6.93 0.78 17.08
C GLN A 95 5.81 1.81 17.30
N ALA A 96 6.14 3.10 17.25
CA ALA A 96 5.17 4.18 17.39
C ALA A 96 4.02 4.09 16.38
N PHE A 97 4.31 3.72 15.12
CA PHE A 97 3.28 3.54 14.11
C PHE A 97 2.40 2.31 14.39
N VAL A 98 3.01 1.23 14.86
CA VAL A 98 2.28 0.01 15.26
C VAL A 98 1.36 0.27 16.44
N ALA A 99 1.77 1.11 17.40
CA ALA A 99 0.93 1.51 18.53
C ALA A 99 -0.36 2.24 18.09
N VAL A 100 -0.30 3.07 17.05
CA VAL A 100 -1.49 3.71 16.46
C VAL A 100 -2.45 2.66 15.92
N LEU A 101 -1.94 1.69 15.15
CA LEU A 101 -2.76 0.59 14.61
C LEU A 101 -3.36 -0.27 15.73
N GLN A 102 -2.62 -0.51 16.81
CA GLN A 102 -3.11 -1.25 17.98
C GLN A 102 -4.26 -0.50 18.69
N GLY A 103 -4.14 0.83 18.85
CA GLY A 103 -5.21 1.65 19.44
C GLY A 103 -6.50 1.60 18.62
N ILE A 104 -6.39 1.73 17.28
CA ILE A 104 -7.55 1.59 16.37
C ILE A 104 -8.12 0.17 16.45
N ALA A 105 -7.26 -0.85 16.43
CA ALA A 105 -7.67 -2.25 16.49
C ALA A 105 -8.48 -2.54 17.77
N GLN A 106 -8.07 -1.97 18.91
CA GLN A 106 -8.83 -2.08 20.17
C GLN A 106 -10.22 -1.46 20.05
N ARG A 107 -10.34 -0.25 19.48
CA ARG A 107 -11.65 0.41 19.26
C ARG A 107 -12.56 -0.39 18.32
N LYS A 108 -11.97 -1.04 17.32
CA LYS A 108 -12.68 -1.86 16.31
C LYS A 108 -12.88 -3.31 16.69
N GLN A 109 -12.41 -3.73 17.87
CA GLN A 109 -12.41 -5.14 18.29
C GLN A 109 -11.74 -6.06 17.24
N ALA A 110 -10.72 -5.53 16.57
CA ALA A 110 -9.99 -6.19 15.48
C ALA A 110 -8.54 -6.48 15.90
N ARG A 111 -7.79 -7.18 15.03
CA ARG A 111 -6.34 -7.34 15.16
C ARG A 111 -5.60 -6.20 14.44
N PRO A 112 -4.40 -5.79 14.89
CA PRO A 112 -3.63 -4.73 14.23
C PRO A 112 -3.34 -5.02 12.75
N GLY A 113 -3.08 -6.30 12.40
CA GLY A 113 -2.91 -6.72 11.02
C GLY A 113 -4.17 -6.52 10.16
N GLN A 114 -5.36 -6.69 10.75
CA GLN A 114 -6.63 -6.43 10.05
C GLN A 114 -6.81 -4.94 9.79
N VAL A 115 -6.50 -4.08 10.77
CA VAL A 115 -6.52 -2.62 10.58
C VAL A 115 -5.55 -2.18 9.49
N ALA A 116 -4.33 -2.73 9.46
CA ALA A 116 -3.36 -2.43 8.41
C ALA A 116 -3.85 -2.80 7.01
N LEU A 117 -4.50 -3.97 6.87
CA LEU A 117 -5.07 -4.42 5.60
C LEU A 117 -6.32 -3.61 5.20
N ALA A 118 -7.20 -3.32 6.15
CA ALA A 118 -8.37 -2.46 5.94
C ALA A 118 -7.97 -1.05 5.50
N TRP A 119 -6.91 -0.49 6.09
CA TRP A 119 -6.36 0.80 5.69
C TRP A 119 -5.88 0.78 4.22
N LEU A 120 -5.21 -0.29 3.78
CA LEU A 120 -4.80 -0.46 2.38
C LEU A 120 -6.00 -0.60 1.43
N LEU A 121 -7.02 -1.39 1.80
CA LEU A 121 -8.25 -1.57 1.03
C LEU A 121 -9.03 -0.24 0.89
N ALA A 122 -8.99 0.61 1.92
CA ALA A 122 -9.67 1.90 1.93
C ALA A 122 -9.03 2.96 1.01
N GLN A 123 -7.76 2.78 0.60
CA GLN A 123 -7.05 3.80 -0.18
C GLN A 123 -7.68 4.02 -1.55
N LYS A 124 -7.92 2.94 -2.31
CA LYS A 124 -8.53 2.98 -3.64
C LYS A 124 -9.21 1.64 -3.95
N PRO A 125 -10.33 1.61 -4.69
CA PRO A 125 -11.08 0.38 -4.96
C PRO A 125 -10.34 -0.66 -5.83
N TRP A 126 -9.25 -0.27 -6.49
CA TRP A 126 -8.42 -1.18 -7.30
C TRP A 126 -7.22 -1.74 -6.53
N ILE A 127 -7.08 -1.46 -5.23
CA ILE A 127 -5.99 -2.00 -4.40
C ILE A 127 -6.44 -3.33 -3.81
N VAL A 128 -5.67 -4.39 -4.09
CA VAL A 128 -5.97 -5.76 -3.62
C VAL A 128 -4.73 -6.33 -2.92
N PRO A 129 -4.59 -6.17 -1.59
CA PRO A 129 -3.48 -6.76 -0.86
C PRO A 129 -3.56 -8.29 -0.86
N ILE A 130 -2.42 -8.96 -1.06
CA ILE A 130 -2.30 -10.41 -0.95
C ILE A 130 -1.40 -10.73 0.26
N PRO A 131 -1.98 -10.77 1.49
CA PRO A 131 -1.21 -11.11 2.67
C PRO A 131 -0.85 -12.60 2.64
N GLY A 132 0.45 -12.91 2.56
CA GLY A 132 0.94 -14.27 2.56
C GLY A 132 0.82 -14.94 3.93
N THR A 133 0.41 -16.20 3.95
CA THR A 133 0.41 -17.07 5.14
C THR A 133 0.45 -18.54 4.73
N THR A 134 1.04 -19.39 5.57
CA THR A 134 1.00 -20.85 5.45
C THR A 134 0.06 -21.50 6.48
N LYS A 135 -0.56 -20.71 7.37
CA LYS A 135 -1.37 -21.18 8.49
C LYS A 135 -2.84 -20.79 8.29
N TRP A 136 -3.75 -21.75 8.49
CA TRP A 136 -5.19 -21.58 8.30
C TRP A 136 -5.78 -20.45 9.16
N HIS A 137 -5.52 -20.46 10.48
CA HIS A 137 -6.03 -19.41 11.37
C HIS A 137 -5.56 -17.99 11.00
N ARG A 138 -4.39 -17.86 10.35
CA ARG A 138 -3.90 -16.56 9.85
C ARG A 138 -4.60 -16.15 8.56
N LEU A 139 -5.03 -17.10 7.74
CA LEU A 139 -5.88 -16.82 6.59
C LEU A 139 -7.22 -16.26 7.05
N GLU A 140 -7.87 -16.92 8.01
CA GLU A 140 -9.12 -16.45 8.62
C GLU A 140 -8.96 -15.04 9.23
N GLU A 141 -7.88 -14.81 9.99
CA GLU A 141 -7.56 -13.48 10.54
C GLU A 141 -7.41 -12.44 9.43
N ASN A 142 -6.66 -12.73 8.37
CA ASN A 142 -6.44 -11.81 7.25
C ASN A 142 -7.73 -11.50 6.47
N ILE A 143 -8.59 -12.49 6.25
CA ILE A 143 -9.87 -12.30 5.54
C ILE A 143 -10.77 -11.35 6.32
N GLY A 144 -10.81 -11.47 7.65
CA GLY A 144 -11.61 -10.57 8.50
C GLY A 144 -11.22 -9.10 8.42
N ALA A 145 -10.10 -8.74 7.76
CA ALA A 145 -9.79 -7.33 7.46
C ALA A 145 -10.83 -6.66 6.54
N ALA A 146 -11.49 -7.43 5.67
CA ALA A 146 -12.53 -6.90 4.77
C ALA A 146 -13.78 -6.43 5.52
N ASP A 147 -14.00 -6.94 6.73
CA ASP A 147 -15.14 -6.59 7.59
C ASP A 147 -14.82 -5.44 8.57
N VAL A 148 -13.57 -4.95 8.59
CA VAL A 148 -13.17 -3.84 9.46
C VAL A 148 -13.54 -2.50 8.82
N GLU A 149 -14.59 -1.87 9.34
CA GLU A 149 -14.99 -0.52 8.93
C GLU A 149 -14.16 0.56 9.64
N LEU A 150 -13.23 1.19 8.92
CA LEU A 150 -12.48 2.35 9.40
C LEU A 150 -13.30 3.63 9.19
N THR A 151 -13.42 4.45 10.23
CA THR A 151 -14.08 5.77 10.10
C THR A 151 -13.11 6.77 9.45
N SER A 152 -13.63 7.91 9.02
CA SER A 152 -12.79 9.03 8.56
C SER A 152 -11.78 9.49 9.62
N GLU A 153 -12.12 9.37 10.90
CA GLU A 153 -11.21 9.70 12.01
C GLU A 153 -10.09 8.66 12.13
N ASP A 154 -10.41 7.36 12.04
CA ASP A 154 -9.39 6.31 12.07
C ASP A 154 -8.41 6.44 10.89
N LEU A 155 -8.91 6.76 9.70
CA LEU A 155 -8.06 7.01 8.53
C LEU A 155 -7.17 8.25 8.74
N ALA A 156 -7.74 9.34 9.27
CA ALA A 156 -6.97 10.56 9.56
C ALA A 156 -5.89 10.33 10.64
N ASP A 157 -6.15 9.48 11.64
CA ASP A 157 -5.15 9.09 12.64
C ASP A 157 -3.97 8.35 11.98
N ILE A 158 -4.26 7.40 11.10
CA ILE A 158 -3.22 6.63 10.38
C ILE A 158 -2.43 7.54 9.46
N ASP A 159 -3.08 8.42 8.70
CA ASP A 159 -2.42 9.33 7.76
C ASP A 159 -1.51 10.32 8.51
N ARG A 160 -1.97 10.86 9.64
CA ARG A 160 -1.16 11.72 10.50
C ARG A 160 0.05 10.99 11.07
N ALA A 161 -0.13 9.75 11.50
CA ALA A 161 0.96 8.92 12.00
C ALA A 161 1.98 8.62 10.88
N ALA A 162 1.51 8.28 9.68
CA ALA A 162 2.36 7.99 8.53
C ALA A 162 3.17 9.22 8.08
N ALA A 163 2.60 10.42 8.21
CA ALA A 163 3.28 11.67 7.89
C ALA A 163 4.26 12.15 8.97
N SER A 164 4.01 11.84 10.25
CA SER A 164 4.78 12.38 11.38
C SER A 164 5.82 11.43 11.96
N ILE A 165 5.67 10.11 11.77
CA ILE A 165 6.58 9.09 12.30
C ILE A 165 7.55 8.69 11.17
N PRO A 166 8.83 9.09 11.23
CA PRO A 166 9.80 8.68 10.24
C PRO A 166 9.98 7.17 10.25
N VAL A 167 10.00 6.55 9.07
CA VAL A 167 10.32 5.12 8.96
C VAL A 167 11.83 4.94 9.03
N HIS A 168 12.30 4.21 10.03
CA HIS A 168 13.70 3.91 10.25
C HIS A 168 14.11 2.58 9.62
N GLY A 169 15.24 2.59 8.90
CA GLY A 169 15.79 1.42 8.22
C GLY A 169 15.19 1.16 6.83
N ALA A 170 16.07 0.86 5.87
CA ALA A 170 15.71 0.54 4.49
C ALA A 170 14.81 -0.70 4.40
N ARG A 171 13.97 -0.73 3.36
CA ARG A 171 13.02 -1.82 3.10
C ARG A 171 13.72 -3.11 2.70
N TYR A 172 14.88 -2.98 2.05
CA TYR A 172 15.74 -4.07 1.61
C TYR A 172 17.18 -3.78 2.05
N PRO A 173 18.02 -4.81 2.20
CA PRO A 173 19.47 -4.62 2.25
C PRO A 173 19.97 -4.01 0.92
N ASP A 174 21.01 -3.18 0.98
CA ASP A 174 21.57 -2.44 -0.17
C ASP A 174 21.84 -3.34 -1.40
N ALA A 175 22.32 -4.56 -1.16
CA ALA A 175 22.61 -5.51 -2.23
C ALA A 175 21.36 -5.91 -3.05
N LEU A 176 20.21 -6.08 -2.37
CA LEU A 176 18.93 -6.40 -3.03
C LEU A 176 18.29 -5.15 -3.64
N GLU A 177 18.47 -3.98 -3.04
CA GLU A 177 17.96 -2.72 -3.59
C GLU A 177 18.59 -2.40 -4.95
N ARG A 178 19.91 -2.62 -5.11
CA ARG A 178 20.62 -2.45 -6.39
C ARG A 178 20.13 -3.38 -7.52
N LEU A 179 19.51 -4.51 -7.19
CA LEU A 179 18.92 -5.43 -8.18
C LEU A 179 17.51 -5.00 -8.60
N SER A 180 16.83 -4.20 -7.77
CA SER A 180 15.44 -3.78 -7.99
C SER A 180 15.32 -2.55 -8.91
N ASN A 181 16.40 -1.77 -9.04
CA ASN A 181 16.48 -0.56 -9.88
C ASN A 181 17.08 -0.84 -11.28
N ARG A 182 16.90 -2.05 -11.81
CA ARG A 182 17.29 -2.42 -13.18
C ARG A 182 16.06 -2.51 -14.06
#